data_AF-A0A537DDX4-F1
#
_entry.id   AF-A0A537DDX4-F1
#
_cell.length_a   1.000
_cell.length_b   1.000
_cell.length_c   1.000
_cell.angle_alpha   90.00
_cell.angle_beta   90.00
_cell.angle_gamma   90.00
#
_symmetry.space_group_name_H-M   'P 1'
#
loop_
_entity.id
_entity.type
_entity.pdbx_description
1 polymer ?
#
loop_
_entity_poly.entity_id
_entity_poly.type
_entity_poly.pdbx_seq_one_letter_code
_entity_poly.pdbx_strand_id
1 'polypeptide(L)'
;MSCTLRTKDSSVVQKALDEWKNVLTEVQDMAEKKNLPGDESYIYFHFREEHWRIDDATIMKPFFDRVRFDYTTGKWRSVDPHANRIQRLSEKDEERRIVRR
;
A
#
# COMPACT_ATOMS: atom_id res chain seq x y z
N MET A 1 0.61 6.16 6.61
CA MET A 1 1.11 4.86 7.07
C MET A 1 0.28 4.41 8.26
N SER A 2 -0.14 3.15 8.29
CA SER A 2 -0.84 2.55 9.43
C SER A 2 -0.15 1.23 9.79
N CYS A 3 0.21 1.06 11.06
CA CYS A 3 0.78 -0.17 11.58
C CYS A 3 -0.23 -0.79 12.53
N THR A 4 -0.66 -2.03 12.26
CA THR A 4 -1.67 -2.70 13.07
C THR A 4 -1.09 -3.94 13.73
N LEU A 5 -1.18 -3.98 15.06
CA LEU A 5 -0.82 -5.13 15.90
C LEU A 5 -1.94 -5.37 16.92
N ARG A 6 -2.36 -6.62 17.07
CA ARG A 6 -3.25 -7.06 18.15
C ARG A 6 -2.64 -8.27 18.82
N THR A 7 -2.23 -8.13 20.07
CA THR A 7 -1.66 -9.22 20.87
C THR A 7 -2.02 -9.05 22.34
N LYS A 8 -1.97 -10.15 23.11
CA LYS A 8 -2.06 -10.14 24.58
C LYS A 8 -0.70 -10.34 25.25
N ASP A 9 0.34 -10.62 24.45
CA ASP A 9 1.70 -10.89 24.90
C ASP A 9 2.52 -9.59 24.87
N SER A 10 3.03 -9.17 26.03
CA SER A 10 3.83 -7.95 26.17
C SER A 10 5.20 -8.06 25.50
N SER A 11 5.78 -9.26 25.42
CA SER A 11 7.07 -9.47 24.75
C SER A 11 6.96 -9.22 23.25
N VAL A 12 5.82 -9.58 22.66
CA VAL A 12 5.49 -9.31 21.24
C VAL A 12 5.36 -7.81 21.00
N VAL A 13 4.75 -7.06 21.93
CA VAL A 13 4.65 -5.59 21.82
C VAL A 13 6.03 -4.95 21.83
N GLN A 14 6.92 -5.36 22.75
CA GLN A 14 8.27 -4.81 22.82
C GLN A 14 9.04 -5.08 21.53
N LYS A 15 9.02 -6.33 21.04
CA LYS A 15 9.65 -6.68 19.75
C LYS A 15 9.10 -5.84 18.60
N ALA A 16 7.78 -5.65 18.53
CA ALA A 16 7.17 -4.84 17.48
C ALA A 16 7.59 -3.36 17.54
N LEU A 17 7.78 -2.81 18.74
CA LEU A 17 8.31 -1.46 18.90
C LEU A 17 9.79 -1.38 18.49
N ASP A 18 10.59 -2.37 18.85
CA ASP A 18 12.02 -2.43 18.49
C ASP A 18 12.21 -2.52 16.96
N GLU A 19 11.33 -3.26 16.29
CA GLU A 19 11.28 -3.42 14.83
C GLU A 19 10.64 -2.23 14.09
N TRP A 20 9.98 -1.31 14.79
CA TRP A 20 9.26 -0.20 14.16
C TRP A 20 10.17 0.69 13.32
N LYS A 21 11.41 0.90 13.76
CA LYS A 21 12.40 1.67 13.01
C LYS A 21 12.63 1.10 11.60
N ASN A 22 12.54 -0.22 11.43
CA ASN A 22 12.75 -0.88 10.16
C ASN A 22 11.63 -0.52 9.17
N VAL A 23 10.39 -0.37 9.66
CA VAL A 23 9.25 0.10 8.86
C VAL A 23 9.50 1.51 8.31
N LEU A 24 9.98 2.43 9.16
CA LEU A 24 10.27 3.80 8.75
C LEU A 24 11.37 3.84 7.68
N THR A 25 12.43 3.07 7.89
CA THR A 25 13.52 2.93 6.90
C THR A 25 13.00 2.35 5.59
N GLU A 26 12.16 1.31 5.63
CA GLU A 26 11.61 0.67 4.42
C GLU A 26 10.74 1.64 3.61
N VAL A 27 9.92 2.46 4.27
CA VAL A 27 9.12 3.51 3.62
C VAL A 27 10.02 4.58 2.99
N GLN A 28 11.06 5.00 3.69
CA GLN A 28 12.03 5.97 3.17
C GLN A 28 12.74 5.42 1.92
N ASP A 29 13.25 4.19 1.99
CA ASP A 29 13.88 3.49 0.87
C ASP A 29 12.94 3.41 -0.35
N MET A 30 11.68 3.08 -0.13
CA MET A 30 10.68 3.04 -1.21
C MET A 30 10.43 4.42 -1.82
N ALA A 31 10.42 5.48 -1.01
CA ALA A 31 10.28 6.84 -1.48
C ALA A 31 11.47 7.26 -2.36
N GLU A 32 12.69 7.00 -1.89
CA GLU A 32 13.93 7.29 -2.63
C GLU A 32 14.00 6.53 -3.96
N LYS A 33 13.54 5.27 -3.96
CA LYS A 33 13.46 4.42 -5.17
C LYS A 33 12.25 4.70 -6.06
N LYS A 34 11.41 5.69 -5.73
CA LYS A 34 10.14 6.01 -6.42
C LYS A 34 9.22 4.78 -6.59
N ASN A 35 9.19 3.92 -5.57
CA ASN A 35 8.42 2.68 -5.55
C ASN A 35 7.23 2.76 -4.58
N LEU A 36 6.77 3.97 -4.21
CA LEU A 36 5.52 4.13 -3.47
C LEU A 36 4.32 4.02 -4.43
N PRO A 37 3.18 3.48 -3.99
CA PRO A 37 2.02 3.31 -4.85
C PRO A 37 1.24 4.62 -4.97
N GLY A 38 1.22 5.19 -6.18
CA GLY A 38 0.52 6.44 -6.48
C GLY A 38 1.14 7.68 -5.81
N ASP A 39 0.52 8.84 -6.03
CA ASP A 39 1.01 10.12 -5.50
C ASP A 39 0.59 10.35 -4.05
N GLU A 40 -0.57 9.82 -3.67
CA GLU A 40 -1.09 9.83 -2.30
C GLU A 40 -1.62 8.44 -1.97
N SER A 41 -1.09 7.81 -0.93
CA SER A 41 -1.50 6.47 -0.52
C SER A 41 -1.35 6.20 0.98
N TYR A 42 -2.17 5.27 1.46
CA TYR A 42 -2.05 4.68 2.79
C TYR A 42 -1.40 3.31 2.65
N ILE A 43 -0.19 3.15 3.18
CA ILE A 43 0.50 1.86 3.28
C ILE A 43 0.19 1.21 4.64
N TYR A 44 -0.20 -0.05 4.62
CA TYR A 44 -0.57 -0.84 5.80
C TYR A 44 0.48 -1.91 6.11
N PHE A 45 1.06 -1.79 7.30
CA PHE A 45 1.99 -2.75 7.86
C PHE A 45 1.27 -3.62 8.90
N HIS A 46 1.50 -4.92 8.81
CA HIS A 46 1.03 -5.88 9.80
C HIS A 46 2.21 -6.60 10.42
N PHE A 47 2.13 -6.81 11.74
CA PHE A 47 3.13 -7.59 12.46
C PHE A 47 2.76 -9.07 12.39
N ARG A 48 3.57 -9.87 11.70
CA ARG A 48 3.37 -11.32 11.53
C ARG A 48 4.71 -12.03 11.64
N GLU A 49 4.71 -13.22 12.22
CA GLU A 49 5.93 -14.03 12.36
C GLU A 49 7.07 -13.23 13.03
N GLU A 50 6.72 -12.40 14.01
CA GLU A 50 7.63 -11.49 14.73
C GLU A 50 8.30 -10.37 13.91
N HIS A 51 7.78 -10.04 12.72
CA HIS A 51 8.31 -8.98 11.87
C HIS A 51 7.19 -8.08 11.32
N TRP A 52 7.50 -6.81 11.09
CA TRP A 52 6.63 -5.93 10.30
C TRP A 52 6.74 -6.27 8.83
N ARG A 53 5.60 -6.37 8.15
CA ARG A 53 5.56 -6.58 6.70
C ARG A 53 4.46 -5.72 6.08
N ILE A 54 4.70 -5.22 4.88
CA ILE A 54 3.70 -4.57 4.05
C ILE A 54 2.71 -5.64 3.58
N ASP A 55 1.45 -5.49 3.94
CA ASP A 55 0.39 -6.35 3.38
C ASP A 55 -0.20 -5.70 2.12
N ASP A 56 -0.61 -4.43 2.23
CA ASP A 56 -1.24 -3.71 1.13
C ASP A 56 -1.13 -2.18 1.28
N ALA A 57 -1.58 -1.49 0.23
CA ALA A 57 -1.77 -0.07 0.22
C ALA A 57 -3.07 0.30 -0.49
N THR A 58 -3.67 1.40 -0.03
CA THR A 58 -4.79 2.05 -0.69
C THR A 58 -4.25 3.32 -1.36
N ILE A 59 -4.33 3.36 -2.68
CA ILE A 59 -4.02 4.56 -3.49
C ILE A 59 -5.23 5.48 -3.40
N MET A 60 -4.99 6.75 -3.08
CA MET A 60 -6.01 7.79 -2.98
C MET A 60 -5.98 8.71 -4.21
N LYS A 61 -4.82 8.88 -4.85
CA LYS A 61 -4.64 9.66 -6.08
C LYS A 61 -3.65 9.01 -7.05
N PRO A 62 -3.87 9.16 -8.37
CA PRO A 62 -4.97 9.92 -9.00
C PRO A 62 -6.31 9.17 -9.04
N PHE A 63 -6.30 7.86 -8.78
CA PHE A 63 -7.49 7.02 -8.71
C PHE A 63 -7.48 6.20 -7.42
N PHE A 64 -8.68 5.86 -6.94
CA PHE A 64 -8.82 4.96 -5.80
C PHE A 64 -8.55 3.52 -6.24
N ASP A 65 -7.55 2.86 -5.65
CA ASP A 65 -7.19 1.47 -5.94
C ASP A 65 -6.56 0.80 -4.72
N ARG A 66 -6.59 -0.54 -4.67
CA ARG A 66 -5.93 -1.33 -3.64
C ARG A 66 -4.89 -2.25 -4.25
N VAL A 67 -3.68 -2.15 -3.75
CA VAL A 67 -2.51 -2.91 -4.22
C VAL A 67 -1.87 -3.68 -3.08
N ARG A 68 -1.34 -4.87 -3.37
CA ARG A 68 -0.54 -5.69 -2.47
C ARG A 68 0.93 -5.61 -2.85
N PHE A 69 1.81 -5.54 -1.87
CA PHE A 69 3.24 -5.57 -2.12
C PHE A 69 3.74 -7.02 -2.25
N ASP A 70 4.45 -7.30 -3.33
CA ASP A 70 5.10 -8.59 -3.55
C ASP A 70 6.58 -8.47 -3.16
N TYR A 71 6.92 -8.99 -1.98
CA TYR A 71 8.28 -9.00 -1.46
C TYR A 71 9.27 -9.82 -2.32
N THR A 72 8.80 -10.78 -3.11
CA THR A 72 9.68 -11.58 -3.98
C THR A 72 10.15 -10.77 -5.18
N THR A 73 9.26 -9.91 -5.72
CA THR A 73 9.58 -9.10 -6.90
C THR A 73 9.86 -7.64 -6.60
N GLY A 74 9.57 -7.17 -5.38
CA GLY A 74 9.67 -5.77 -4.96
C GLY A 74 8.63 -4.85 -5.62
N LYS A 75 7.50 -5.40 -6.09
CA LYS A 75 6.50 -4.67 -6.90
C LYS A 75 5.12 -4.66 -6.27
N TRP A 76 4.37 -3.60 -6.52
CA TRP A 76 2.95 -3.51 -6.20
C TRP A 76 2.11 -4.25 -7.25
N ARG A 77 1.14 -5.05 -6.79
CA ARG A 77 0.19 -5.78 -7.64
C ARG A 77 -1.22 -5.42 -7.24
N SER A 78 -2.11 -5.19 -8.20
CA SER A 78 -3.52 -4.93 -7.89
C SER A 78 -4.17 -6.13 -7.19
N VAL A 79 -4.94 -5.86 -6.14
CA VAL A 79 -5.67 -6.89 -5.38
C VAL A 79 -6.88 -7.40 -6.18
N ASP A 80 -7.46 -6.55 -7.03
CA ASP A 80 -8.51 -6.91 -7.98
C ASP A 80 -8.21 -6.29 -9.37
N PRO A 81 -7.53 -7.03 -10.27
CA PRO A 81 -7.21 -6.56 -11.60
C PRO A 81 -8.45 -6.22 -12.46
N HIS A 82 -9.60 -6.83 -12.16
CA HIS A 82 -10.83 -6.66 -12.92
C HIS A 82 -11.57 -5.37 -12.54
N ALA A 83 -11.68 -5.07 -11.24
CA ALA A 83 -12.24 -3.80 -10.76
C ALA A 83 -11.45 -2.60 -11.30
N ASN A 84 -10.12 -2.73 -11.28
CA ASN A 84 -9.19 -1.71 -11.76
C ASN A 84 -9.34 -1.43 -13.27
N ARG A 85 -9.64 -2.47 -14.07
CA ARG A 85 -9.91 -2.33 -15.50
C ARG A 85 -11.25 -1.61 -15.76
N ILE A 86 -12.29 -1.92 -14.98
CA ILE A 86 -13.62 -1.31 -15.12
C ILE A 86 -13.57 0.17 -14.74
N GLN A 87 -12.86 0.54 -13.67
CA GLN A 87 -12.74 1.93 -13.23
C GLN A 87 -11.99 2.80 -14.24
N ARG A 88 -10.85 2.32 -14.78
CA ARG A 88 -10.11 3.04 -15.84
C ARG A 88 -10.89 3.21 -17.14
N LEU A 89 -11.81 2.29 -17.44
CA LEU A 89 -12.71 2.42 -18.60
C LEU A 89 -13.76 3.51 -18.33
N SER A 90 -14.32 3.56 -17.13
CA SER A 90 -15.27 4.60 -16.72
C SER A 90 -14.66 6.01 -16.76
N GLU A 91 -13.45 6.17 -16.22
CA GLU A 91 -12.74 7.47 -16.19
C GLU A 91 -12.41 7.99 -17.61
N LYS A 92 -11.97 7.10 -18.51
CA LYS A 92 -11.73 7.45 -19.92
C LYS A 92 -13.00 7.87 -20.66
N ASP A 93 -14.13 7.23 -20.38
CA ASP A 93 -15.40 7.58 -20.99
C ASP A 93 -15.94 8.92 -20.46
N GLU A 94 -15.64 9.27 -19.22
CA GLU A 94 -15.99 10.56 -18.61
C GLU A 94 -15.14 11.71 -19.17
N GLU A 95 -13.82 11.53 -19.31
CA GLU A 95 -12.94 12.50 -19.99
C GLU A 95 -13.40 12.77 -21.44
N ARG A 96 -13.80 11.72 -22.17
CA ARG A 96 -14.33 11.84 -23.54
C ARG A 96 -15.66 12.60 -23.61
N ARG A 97 -16.49 12.55 -22.57
CA ARG A 97 -17.74 13.32 -22.50
C ARG A 97 -17.49 14.80 -22.25
N ILE A 98 -16.50 15.14 -21.42
CA ILE A 98 -16.13 16.53 -21.11
C ILE A 98 -15.58 17.23 -22.36
N VAL A 99 -14.75 16.56 -23.15
CA VAL A 99 -14.15 17.12 -24.39
C VAL A 99 -15.18 17.35 -25.52
N ARG A 100 -16.36 16.72 -25.44
CA ARG A 100 -17.43 16.84 -26.47
C ARG A 100 -18.51 17.88 -26.14
N ARG A 101 -18.38 18.61 -25.03
CA ARG A 101 -19.22 19.76 -24.67
C ARG A 101 -18.44 21.05 -24.91
#